data_AF-A0A2S7V126-F1
#
_entry.id   AF-A0A2S7V126-F1
#
_cell.length_a   1.000
_cell.length_b   1.000
_cell.length_c   1.000
_cell.angle_alpha   90.00
_cell.angle_beta   90.00
_cell.angle_gamma   90.00
#
_symmetry.space_group_name_H-M   'P 1'
#
loop_
_entity.id
_entity.type
_entity.pdbx_description
1 polymer ?
#
loop_
_entity_poly.entity_id
_entity_poly.type
_entity_poly.pdbx_seq_one_letter_code
_entity_poly.pdbx_strand_id
1 'polypeptide(L)'
;MNARQLRHYSRQAVRLLGMLDKQCGEIALTPVQAHALGEIQLQPLTINQLAQRLNVDKSNASRTVAGLNKLELTDSIENPNDKRSQKVTLTTRGQLVLSELDQQQNAFFDSMLEALSEDEQQQLKLGLEVYLKGLTKVCQADEFVLRPLTQTDNEQVADVIRQVSAEHGLTADKGYGVSDPTLDDMYSVYSQENAMYWVIEYQGEVVGGGGFAPLAGRPDVCELQKMYFLKQTRGQGLAKRIVALSLKLAKQLGYQQMYLETTECLGAAIKLYEALGFEHLESAWGETGHDACEVAMAKTL
;
A
#
# COMPACT_ATOMS: atom_id res chain seq x y z
N MET A 1 8.03 8.42 -29.73
CA MET A 1 7.53 9.64 -29.06
C MET A 1 8.63 10.21 -28.17
N ASN A 2 8.81 11.53 -28.12
CA ASN A 2 9.77 12.17 -27.21
C ASN A 2 9.08 12.97 -26.09
N ALA A 3 9.84 13.35 -25.05
CA ALA A 3 9.30 14.06 -23.88
C ALA A 3 8.59 15.38 -24.21
N ARG A 4 9.03 16.09 -25.26
CA ARG A 4 8.41 17.36 -25.70
C ARG A 4 7.02 17.12 -26.29
N GLN A 5 6.89 16.09 -27.13
CA GLN A 5 5.60 15.69 -27.71
C GLN A 5 4.63 15.23 -26.62
N LEU A 6 5.08 14.34 -25.73
CA LEU A 6 4.24 13.84 -24.64
C LEU A 6 3.71 14.98 -23.77
N ARG A 7 4.59 15.89 -23.32
CA ARG A 7 4.19 17.08 -22.55
C ARG A 7 3.24 17.99 -23.32
N HIS A 8 3.40 18.10 -24.64
CA HIS A 8 2.50 18.89 -25.47
C HIS A 8 1.09 18.31 -25.48
N TYR A 9 0.96 16.99 -25.66
CA TYR A 9 -0.34 16.29 -25.59
C TYR A 9 -0.98 16.41 -24.21
N SER A 10 -0.23 16.19 -23.11
CA SER A 10 -0.75 16.35 -21.75
C SER A 10 -1.33 17.75 -21.52
N ARG A 11 -0.62 18.80 -21.97
CA ARG A 11 -1.08 20.19 -21.84
C ARG A 11 -2.30 20.49 -22.70
N GLN A 12 -2.43 19.86 -23.87
CA GLN A 12 -3.63 19.98 -24.69
C GLN A 12 -4.82 19.31 -24.00
N ALA A 13 -4.65 18.09 -23.49
CA ALA A 13 -5.69 17.37 -22.76
C ALA A 13 -6.20 18.18 -21.56
N VAL A 14 -5.30 18.72 -20.73
CA VAL A 14 -5.66 19.60 -19.59
C VAL A 14 -6.52 20.80 -20.03
N ARG A 15 -6.24 21.40 -21.19
CA ARG A 15 -7.04 22.52 -21.71
C ARG A 15 -8.38 22.09 -22.28
N LEU A 16 -8.41 21.01 -23.07
CA LEU A 16 -9.62 20.53 -23.73
C LEU A 16 -10.62 19.95 -22.73
N LEU A 17 -10.14 19.38 -21.62
CA LEU A 17 -10.97 18.88 -20.53
C LEU A 17 -11.45 19.98 -19.58
N GLY A 18 -11.18 21.27 -19.86
CA GLY A 18 -11.63 22.38 -19.02
C GLY A 18 -10.97 22.45 -17.64
N MET A 19 -9.83 21.78 -17.43
CA MET A 19 -9.17 21.70 -16.11
C MET A 19 -8.55 23.04 -15.66
N LEU A 20 -8.52 24.04 -16.54
CA LEU A 20 -8.06 25.40 -16.26
C LEU A 20 -9.20 26.42 -16.15
N ASP A 21 -10.44 25.97 -16.31
CA ASP A 21 -11.61 26.85 -16.28
C ASP A 21 -11.97 27.24 -14.86
N LYS A 22 -12.68 28.37 -14.73
CA LYS A 22 -13.17 28.86 -13.43
C LYS A 22 -14.30 28.00 -12.87
N GLN A 23 -14.98 27.24 -13.72
CA GLN A 23 -16.10 26.38 -13.37
C GLN A 23 -16.08 25.10 -14.22
N CYS A 24 -16.67 24.03 -13.70
CA CYS A 24 -16.74 22.71 -14.31
C CYS A 24 -18.19 22.43 -14.72
N GLY A 25 -18.42 22.33 -16.04
CA GLY A 25 -19.76 22.21 -16.60
C GLY A 25 -20.60 23.47 -16.37
N GLU A 26 -21.91 23.27 -16.18
CA GLU A 26 -22.86 24.36 -15.89
C GLU A 26 -22.93 24.70 -14.39
N ILE A 27 -22.28 23.89 -13.54
CA ILE A 27 -22.26 24.05 -12.10
C ILE A 27 -21.07 24.92 -11.71
N ALA A 28 -21.28 25.87 -10.78
CA ALA A 28 -20.25 26.80 -10.29
C ALA A 28 -19.21 26.14 -9.34
N LEU A 29 -18.69 24.96 -9.71
CA LEU A 29 -17.60 24.27 -9.04
C LEU A 29 -16.30 24.45 -9.80
N THR A 30 -15.21 24.77 -9.13
CA THR A 30 -13.90 24.72 -9.79
C THR A 30 -13.52 23.26 -10.11
N PRO A 31 -12.65 22.98 -11.10
CA PRO A 31 -12.21 21.62 -11.39
C PRO A 31 -11.67 20.87 -10.16
N VAL A 32 -10.92 21.55 -9.28
CA VAL A 32 -10.40 20.94 -8.05
C VAL A 32 -11.52 20.58 -7.07
N GLN A 33 -12.58 21.37 -6.99
CA GLN A 33 -13.77 21.06 -6.18
C GLN A 33 -14.55 19.87 -6.74
N ALA A 34 -14.72 19.81 -8.06
CA ALA A 34 -15.34 18.67 -8.74
C ALA A 34 -14.59 17.36 -8.45
N HIS A 35 -13.27 17.34 -8.66
CA HIS A 35 -12.44 16.17 -8.35
C HIS A 35 -12.49 15.78 -6.87
N ALA A 36 -12.51 16.77 -5.96
CA ALA A 36 -12.63 16.49 -4.54
C ALA A 36 -13.95 15.80 -4.18
N LEU A 37 -15.08 16.22 -4.77
CA LEU A 37 -16.37 15.58 -4.54
C LEU A 37 -16.37 14.11 -5.00
N GLY A 38 -15.81 13.83 -6.19
CA GLY A 38 -15.66 12.46 -6.69
C GLY A 38 -14.86 11.57 -5.74
N GLU A 39 -13.74 12.06 -5.21
CA GLU A 39 -12.93 11.31 -4.24
C GLU A 39 -13.64 11.05 -2.91
N ILE A 40 -14.38 12.04 -2.41
CA ILE A 40 -15.15 11.95 -1.16
C ILE A 40 -16.37 11.03 -1.31
N GLN A 41 -16.95 10.93 -2.51
CA GLN A 41 -18.07 10.02 -2.79
C GLN A 41 -17.68 8.56 -2.59
N LEU A 42 -16.45 8.19 -2.98
CA LEU A 42 -15.96 6.82 -2.84
C LEU A 42 -15.86 6.40 -1.38
N GLN A 43 -15.40 7.31 -0.51
CA GLN A 43 -15.38 7.11 0.94
C GLN A 43 -15.12 8.43 1.69
N PRO A 44 -15.51 8.53 2.98
CA PRO A 44 -15.12 9.68 3.80
C PRO A 44 -13.60 9.78 4.01
N LEU A 45 -13.02 10.95 3.76
CA LEU A 45 -11.57 11.20 3.78
C LEU A 45 -11.18 12.30 4.75
N THR A 46 -10.04 12.17 5.42
CA THR A 46 -9.40 13.31 6.10
C THR A 46 -8.81 14.28 5.07
N ILE A 47 -8.56 15.54 5.47
CA ILE A 47 -7.90 16.54 4.59
C ILE A 47 -6.53 16.03 4.09
N ASN A 48 -5.78 15.32 4.92
CA ASN A 48 -4.48 14.76 4.50
C ASN A 48 -4.66 13.70 3.41
N GLN A 49 -5.62 12.79 3.57
CA GLN A 49 -5.90 11.75 2.58
C GLN A 49 -6.41 12.36 1.27
N LEU A 50 -7.28 13.37 1.34
CA LEU A 50 -7.76 14.08 0.16
C LEU A 50 -6.62 14.81 -0.57
N ALA A 51 -5.70 15.46 0.16
CA ALA A 51 -4.52 16.10 -0.42
C ALA A 51 -3.65 15.11 -1.19
N GLN A 52 -3.42 13.92 -0.62
CA GLN A 52 -2.69 12.84 -1.27
C GLN A 52 -3.38 12.36 -2.56
N ARG A 53 -4.70 12.11 -2.51
CA ARG A 53 -5.46 11.64 -3.67
C ARG A 53 -5.53 12.64 -4.81
N LEU A 54 -5.71 13.92 -4.49
CA LEU A 54 -5.74 14.99 -5.48
C LEU A 54 -4.34 15.40 -5.95
N ASN A 55 -3.28 14.86 -5.33
CA ASN A 55 -1.89 15.26 -5.55
C ASN A 55 -1.68 16.78 -5.41
N VAL A 56 -2.21 17.35 -4.33
CA VAL A 56 -2.08 18.77 -3.97
C VAL A 56 -1.56 18.91 -2.55
N ASP A 57 -1.04 20.09 -2.20
CA ASP A 57 -0.65 20.35 -0.82
C ASP A 57 -1.87 20.40 0.12
N LYS A 58 -1.63 20.12 1.41
CA LYS A 58 -2.67 20.10 2.44
C LYS A 58 -3.44 21.43 2.54
N SER A 59 -2.77 22.56 2.33
CA SER A 59 -3.42 23.88 2.40
C SER A 59 -4.40 24.09 1.25
N ASN A 60 -4.09 23.55 0.07
CA ASN A 60 -4.97 23.61 -1.08
C ASN A 60 -6.19 22.70 -0.88
N ALA A 61 -5.98 21.44 -0.44
CA ALA A 61 -7.08 20.54 -0.10
C ALA A 61 -8.00 21.12 0.99
N SER A 62 -7.44 21.72 2.03
CA SER A 62 -8.20 22.37 3.10
C SER A 62 -9.05 23.54 2.57
N ARG A 63 -8.50 24.37 1.67
CA ARG A 63 -9.24 25.47 1.05
C ARG A 63 -10.36 24.97 0.14
N THR A 64 -10.11 23.91 -0.62
CA THR A 64 -11.13 23.25 -1.45
C THR A 64 -12.32 22.79 -0.61
N VAL A 65 -12.06 22.05 0.48
CA VAL A 65 -13.12 21.58 1.38
C VAL A 65 -13.85 22.73 2.06
N ALA A 66 -13.14 23.78 2.50
CA ALA A 66 -13.80 24.97 3.04
C ALA A 66 -14.74 25.64 2.03
N GLY A 67 -14.36 25.68 0.75
CA GLY A 67 -15.22 26.14 -0.33
C GLY A 67 -16.44 25.25 -0.54
N LEU A 68 -16.28 23.93 -0.51
CA LEU A 68 -17.38 22.96 -0.64
C LEU A 68 -18.36 23.02 0.55
N ASN A 69 -17.85 23.19 1.77
CA ASN A 69 -18.66 23.38 2.97
C ASN A 69 -19.52 24.65 2.85
N LYS A 70 -18.95 25.75 2.33
CA LYS A 70 -19.69 27.00 2.10
C LYS A 70 -20.83 26.83 1.08
N LEU A 71 -20.69 25.89 0.16
CA LEU A 71 -21.72 25.52 -0.81
C LEU A 71 -22.68 24.43 -0.29
N GLU A 72 -22.50 24.00 0.98
CA GLU A 72 -23.30 22.94 1.63
C GLU A 72 -23.24 21.58 0.92
N LEU A 73 -22.14 21.31 0.21
CA LEU A 73 -21.96 20.07 -0.54
C LEU A 73 -21.23 18.98 0.27
N THR A 74 -20.52 19.40 1.30
CA THR A 74 -19.77 18.51 2.19
C THR A 74 -20.08 18.80 3.65
N ASP A 75 -19.92 17.77 4.48
CA ASP A 75 -20.03 17.84 5.93
C ASP A 75 -18.85 17.11 6.59
N SER A 76 -18.69 17.29 7.90
CA SER A 76 -17.61 16.68 8.70
C SER A 76 -18.16 15.66 9.68
N ILE A 77 -17.59 14.47 9.67
CA ILE A 77 -17.90 13.39 10.63
C ILE A 77 -16.67 13.10 11.50
N GLU A 78 -16.89 12.61 12.72
CA GLU A 78 -15.80 12.17 13.60
C GLU A 78 -15.00 11.03 12.94
N ASN A 79 -13.68 11.07 13.08
CA ASN A 79 -12.84 9.95 12.66
C ASN A 79 -12.83 8.87 13.76
N PRO A 80 -13.35 7.66 13.50
CA PRO A 80 -13.43 6.60 14.50
C PRO A 80 -12.05 6.15 15.03
N ASN A 81 -11.00 6.33 14.23
CA ASN A 81 -9.65 5.87 14.53
C ASN A 81 -8.79 6.95 15.21
N ASP A 82 -9.22 8.21 15.19
CA ASP A 82 -8.49 9.34 15.79
C ASP A 82 -9.44 10.50 16.06
N LYS A 83 -9.86 10.65 17.33
CA LYS A 83 -10.77 11.72 17.76
C LYS A 83 -10.26 13.14 17.53
N ARG A 84 -8.97 13.32 17.18
CA ARG A 84 -8.38 14.63 16.88
C ARG A 84 -8.47 14.99 15.40
N SER A 85 -8.93 14.08 14.54
CA SER A 85 -9.16 14.34 13.12
C SER A 85 -10.62 14.13 12.74
N GLN A 86 -11.06 14.84 11.70
CA GLN A 86 -12.38 14.71 11.12
C GLN A 86 -12.25 14.18 9.69
N LYS A 87 -13.28 13.46 9.25
CA LYS A 87 -13.43 13.04 7.86
C LYS A 87 -14.49 13.90 7.19
N VAL A 88 -14.27 14.22 5.94
CA VAL A 88 -15.20 14.93 5.07
C VAL A 88 -16.08 13.89 4.39
N THR A 89 -17.39 14.14 4.32
CA THR A 89 -18.37 13.34 3.59
C THR A 89 -19.25 14.25 2.72
N LEU A 90 -19.98 13.67 1.77
CA LEU A 90 -20.94 14.42 0.96
C LEU A 90 -22.26 14.59 1.71
N THR A 91 -22.88 15.76 1.57
CA THR A 91 -24.28 15.95 1.94
C THR A 91 -25.18 15.33 0.86
N THR A 92 -26.48 15.18 1.12
CA THR A 92 -27.45 14.80 0.08
C THR A 92 -27.42 15.75 -1.11
N ARG A 93 -27.27 17.06 -0.85
CA ARG A 93 -27.11 18.07 -1.90
C ARG A 93 -25.81 17.86 -2.67
N GLY A 94 -24.70 17.58 -1.99
CA GLY A 94 -23.42 17.26 -2.60
C GLY A 94 -23.48 16.06 -3.54
N GLN A 95 -24.19 15.00 -3.12
CA GLN A 95 -24.41 13.82 -3.96
C GLN A 95 -25.21 14.13 -5.22
N LEU A 96 -26.29 14.93 -5.11
CA LEU A 96 -27.09 15.35 -6.27
C LEU A 96 -26.27 16.19 -7.25
N VAL A 97 -25.53 17.18 -6.74
CA VAL A 97 -24.67 18.05 -7.56
C VAL A 97 -23.58 17.25 -8.27
N LEU A 98 -22.95 16.30 -7.58
CA LEU A 98 -21.94 15.43 -8.18
C LEU A 98 -22.57 14.53 -9.26
N SER A 99 -23.75 13.95 -9.00
CA SER A 99 -24.43 13.11 -10.00
C SER A 99 -24.80 13.90 -11.26
N GLU A 100 -25.22 15.15 -11.13
CA GLU A 100 -25.50 16.02 -12.27
C GLU A 100 -24.21 16.33 -13.06
N LEU A 101 -23.12 16.61 -12.34
CA LEU A 101 -21.82 16.85 -12.94
C LEU A 101 -21.30 15.61 -13.68
N ASP A 102 -21.36 14.44 -13.07
CA ASP A 102 -20.94 13.18 -13.67
C ASP A 102 -21.75 12.88 -14.94
N GLN A 103 -23.06 13.16 -14.93
CA GLN A 103 -23.90 13.01 -16.12
C GLN A 103 -23.44 13.95 -17.27
N GLN A 104 -23.14 15.21 -16.96
CA GLN A 104 -22.64 16.17 -17.96
C GLN A 104 -21.27 15.74 -18.53
N GLN A 105 -20.37 15.27 -17.68
CA GLN A 105 -19.04 14.81 -18.10
C GLN A 105 -19.11 13.51 -18.90
N ASN A 106 -19.94 12.56 -18.47
CA ASN A 106 -20.14 11.30 -19.19
C ASN A 106 -20.71 11.55 -20.58
N ALA A 107 -21.70 12.42 -20.73
CA ALA A 107 -22.25 12.77 -22.05
C ALA A 107 -21.19 13.32 -23.02
N PHE A 108 -20.24 14.13 -22.51
CA PHE A 108 -19.10 14.61 -23.29
C PHE A 108 -18.17 13.46 -23.72
N PHE A 109 -17.82 12.56 -22.81
CA PHE A 109 -16.96 11.42 -23.11
C PHE A 109 -17.64 10.39 -24.02
N ASP A 110 -18.94 10.14 -23.86
CA ASP A 110 -19.73 9.27 -24.72
C ASP A 110 -19.72 9.80 -26.15
N SER A 111 -19.95 11.11 -26.33
CA SER A 111 -19.85 11.76 -27.66
C SER A 111 -18.46 11.65 -28.28
N MET A 112 -17.40 11.68 -27.46
CA MET A 112 -16.03 11.48 -27.92
C MET A 112 -15.78 10.03 -28.35
N LEU A 113 -16.27 9.05 -27.57
CA LEU A 113 -16.14 7.63 -27.89
C LEU A 113 -16.97 7.26 -29.14
N GLU A 114 -18.17 7.80 -29.30
CA GLU A 114 -19.01 7.63 -30.50
C GLU A 114 -18.33 8.13 -31.78
N ALA A 115 -17.42 9.10 -31.68
CA ALA A 115 -16.63 9.60 -32.81
C ALA A 115 -15.44 8.70 -33.19
N LEU A 116 -15.14 7.65 -32.39
CA LEU A 116 -14.04 6.72 -32.59
C LEU A 116 -14.56 5.33 -32.97
N SER A 117 -13.85 4.64 -33.87
CA SER A 117 -14.08 3.22 -34.14
C SER A 117 -13.72 2.33 -32.94
N GLU A 118 -14.25 1.10 -32.90
CA GLU A 118 -13.95 0.14 -31.83
C GLU A 118 -12.43 -0.10 -31.67
N ASP A 119 -11.69 -0.19 -32.79
CA ASP A 119 -10.24 -0.34 -32.80
C ASP A 119 -9.53 0.88 -32.18
N GLU A 120 -9.98 2.10 -32.53
CA GLU A 120 -9.44 3.34 -31.96
C GLU A 120 -9.74 3.46 -30.46
N GLN A 121 -10.94 3.05 -30.01
CA GLN A 121 -11.28 3.01 -28.58
C GLN A 121 -10.38 2.03 -27.82
N GLN A 122 -10.09 0.85 -28.39
CA GLN A 122 -9.18 -0.12 -27.77
C GLN A 122 -7.74 0.43 -27.71
N GLN A 123 -7.28 1.10 -28.77
CA GLN A 123 -5.97 1.75 -28.79
C GLN A 123 -5.89 2.90 -27.77
N LEU A 124 -6.95 3.70 -27.64
CA LEU A 124 -7.06 4.77 -26.65
C LEU A 124 -6.94 4.21 -25.23
N LYS A 125 -7.68 3.15 -24.92
CA LYS A 125 -7.64 2.48 -23.62
C LYS A 125 -6.22 2.03 -23.28
N LEU A 126 -5.58 1.25 -24.15
CA LEU A 126 -4.23 0.75 -23.92
C LEU A 126 -3.21 1.90 -23.80
N GLY A 127 -3.33 2.92 -24.64
CA GLY A 127 -2.47 4.10 -24.62
C GLY A 127 -2.58 4.87 -23.30
N LEU A 128 -3.80 5.08 -22.79
CA LEU A 128 -4.05 5.74 -21.52
C LEU A 128 -3.54 4.91 -20.33
N GLU A 129 -3.78 3.59 -20.33
CA GLU A 129 -3.26 2.69 -19.29
C GLU A 129 -1.73 2.74 -19.20
N VAL A 130 -1.03 2.67 -20.34
CA VAL A 130 0.43 2.77 -20.39
C VAL A 130 0.92 4.17 -19.99
N TYR A 131 0.22 5.22 -20.42
CA TYR A 131 0.56 6.60 -20.06
C TYR A 131 0.43 6.84 -18.56
N LEU A 132 -0.69 6.41 -17.96
CA LEU A 132 -0.93 6.49 -16.52
C LEU A 132 0.08 5.63 -15.75
N LYS A 133 0.38 4.40 -16.19
CA LYS A 133 1.44 3.57 -15.60
C LYS A 133 2.79 4.30 -15.56
N GLY A 134 3.16 4.98 -16.65
CA GLY A 134 4.38 5.77 -16.71
C GLY A 134 4.38 6.97 -15.75
N LEU A 135 3.28 7.71 -15.68
CA LEU A 135 3.12 8.83 -14.75
C LEU A 135 3.17 8.37 -13.30
N THR A 136 2.42 7.33 -12.95
CA THR A 136 2.39 6.73 -11.61
C THR A 136 3.78 6.28 -11.19
N LYS A 137 4.55 5.62 -12.06
CA LYS A 137 5.92 5.21 -11.76
C LYS A 137 6.84 6.38 -11.43
N VAL A 138 6.62 7.57 -12.00
CA VAL A 138 7.44 8.77 -11.77
C VAL A 138 6.90 9.62 -10.59
N CYS A 139 5.58 9.72 -10.43
CA CYS A 139 4.94 10.55 -9.42
C CYS A 139 4.79 9.84 -8.06
N GLN A 140 4.59 8.52 -8.07
CA GLN A 140 4.59 7.66 -6.87
C GLN A 140 5.94 6.93 -6.71
N ALA A 141 6.99 7.43 -7.38
CA ALA A 141 8.33 6.86 -7.31
C ALA A 141 8.84 6.71 -5.87
N ASP A 142 8.22 7.38 -4.89
CA ASP A 142 8.63 7.42 -3.48
C ASP A 142 7.67 6.69 -2.50
N GLU A 143 6.57 6.05 -2.95
CA GLU A 143 5.59 5.43 -2.03
C GLU A 143 5.69 3.90 -1.98
N PHE A 144 5.89 3.36 -0.78
CA PHE A 144 5.88 1.92 -0.50
C PHE A 144 4.45 1.43 -0.25
N VAL A 145 3.99 0.47 -1.04
CA VAL A 145 2.69 -0.17 -0.88
C VAL A 145 2.85 -1.45 -0.07
N LEU A 146 2.08 -1.61 1.01
CA LEU A 146 2.06 -2.82 1.82
C LEU A 146 0.78 -3.61 1.52
N ARG A 147 0.91 -4.83 1.03
CA ARG A 147 -0.22 -5.70 0.64
C ARG A 147 0.05 -7.17 0.96
N PRO A 148 -0.99 -8.03 1.04
CA PRO A 148 -0.79 -9.47 1.13
C PRO A 148 -0.01 -10.02 -0.08
N LEU A 149 0.71 -11.12 0.17
CA LEU A 149 1.39 -11.91 -0.85
C LEU A 149 0.39 -12.51 -1.84
N THR A 150 0.74 -12.52 -3.12
CA THR A 150 0.01 -13.27 -4.17
C THR A 150 0.93 -14.27 -4.85
N GLN A 151 0.35 -15.21 -5.60
CA GLN A 151 1.13 -16.23 -6.33
C GLN A 151 2.14 -15.63 -7.31
N THR A 152 1.85 -14.46 -7.89
CA THR A 152 2.73 -13.77 -8.84
C THR A 152 3.96 -13.14 -8.19
N ASP A 153 4.02 -13.08 -6.86
CA ASP A 153 5.14 -12.47 -6.13
C ASP A 153 6.24 -13.47 -5.78
N ASN A 154 6.00 -14.79 -5.90
CA ASN A 154 6.93 -15.85 -5.44
C ASN A 154 8.37 -15.62 -5.91
N GLU A 155 8.56 -15.40 -7.22
CA GLU A 155 9.88 -15.18 -7.82
C GLU A 155 10.57 -13.95 -7.22
N GLN A 156 9.87 -12.81 -7.14
CA GLN A 156 10.44 -11.57 -6.63
C GLN A 156 10.75 -11.63 -5.13
N VAL A 157 9.91 -12.31 -4.33
CA VAL A 157 10.16 -12.51 -2.89
C VAL A 157 11.40 -13.39 -2.70
N ALA A 158 11.53 -14.48 -3.45
CA ALA A 158 12.69 -15.35 -3.38
C ALA A 158 13.99 -14.59 -3.72
N ASP A 159 13.96 -13.74 -4.74
CA ASP A 159 15.08 -12.88 -5.12
C ASP A 159 15.47 -11.89 -4.02
N VAL A 160 14.49 -11.22 -3.39
CA VAL A 160 14.74 -10.34 -2.25
C VAL A 160 15.41 -11.09 -1.10
N ILE A 161 14.89 -12.27 -0.74
CA ILE A 161 15.45 -13.07 0.36
C ILE A 161 16.89 -13.49 0.04
N ARG A 162 17.16 -14.00 -1.16
CA ARG A 162 18.51 -14.37 -1.59
C ARG A 162 19.47 -13.19 -1.57
N GLN A 163 19.04 -12.04 -2.08
CA GLN A 163 19.85 -10.83 -2.13
C GLN A 163 20.20 -10.32 -0.73
N VAL A 164 19.22 -10.22 0.17
CA VAL A 164 19.44 -9.73 1.54
C VAL A 164 20.28 -10.73 2.34
N SER A 165 20.01 -12.03 2.20
CA SER A 165 20.81 -13.07 2.85
C SER A 165 22.27 -13.04 2.40
N ALA A 166 22.53 -12.87 1.10
CA ALA A 166 23.89 -12.71 0.59
C ALA A 166 24.59 -11.45 1.13
N GLU A 167 23.88 -10.32 1.27
CA GLU A 167 24.42 -9.08 1.85
C GLU A 167 24.90 -9.28 3.30
N HIS A 168 24.16 -10.06 4.08
CA HIS A 168 24.47 -10.36 5.48
C HIS A 168 25.38 -11.60 5.65
N GLY A 169 25.84 -12.20 4.54
CA GLY A 169 26.69 -13.39 4.57
C GLY A 169 25.98 -14.63 5.14
N LEU A 170 24.65 -14.66 5.11
CA LEU A 170 23.77 -15.74 5.55
C LEU A 170 23.50 -16.69 4.38
N THR A 171 24.51 -17.42 3.95
CA THR A 171 24.46 -18.24 2.73
C THR A 171 24.14 -19.71 3.03
N ALA A 172 23.68 -20.45 2.01
CA ALA A 172 23.27 -21.86 2.14
C ALA A 172 24.38 -22.78 2.68
N ASP A 173 25.64 -22.49 2.38
CA ASP A 173 26.83 -23.17 2.90
C ASP A 173 27.05 -22.99 4.42
N LYS A 174 26.29 -22.09 5.06
CA LYS A 174 26.34 -21.81 6.50
C LYS A 174 25.09 -22.27 7.26
N GLY A 175 24.24 -23.08 6.64
CA GLY A 175 23.05 -23.65 7.29
C GLY A 175 21.85 -22.70 7.39
N TYR A 176 21.91 -21.53 6.76
CA TYR A 176 20.76 -20.64 6.65
C TYR A 176 19.84 -21.09 5.51
N GLY A 177 18.52 -21.04 5.72
CA GLY A 177 17.48 -21.59 4.85
C GLY A 177 17.33 -20.97 3.44
N VAL A 178 18.38 -20.40 2.86
CA VAL A 178 18.40 -19.77 1.52
C VAL A 178 18.27 -20.79 0.38
N SER A 179 18.55 -22.06 0.67
CA SER A 179 18.37 -23.21 -0.23
C SER A 179 17.10 -24.01 0.03
N ASP A 180 16.19 -23.48 0.86
CA ASP A 180 14.91 -24.12 1.13
C ASP A 180 14.02 -24.09 -0.12
N PRO A 181 13.60 -25.25 -0.67
CA PRO A 181 12.70 -25.31 -1.82
C PRO A 181 11.38 -24.56 -1.61
N THR A 182 10.98 -24.33 -0.35
CA THR A 182 9.77 -23.57 -0.03
C THR A 182 9.90 -22.07 -0.32
N LEU A 183 11.13 -21.53 -0.47
CA LEU A 183 11.34 -20.12 -0.83
C LEU A 183 10.79 -19.77 -2.21
N ASP A 184 10.83 -20.71 -3.15
CA ASP A 184 10.31 -20.49 -4.51
C ASP A 184 8.78 -20.62 -4.59
N ASP A 185 8.13 -21.07 -3.50
CA ASP A 185 6.67 -21.18 -3.41
C ASP A 185 6.12 -20.68 -2.07
N MET A 186 6.55 -19.49 -1.67
CA MET A 186 6.08 -18.82 -0.46
C MET A 186 4.55 -18.68 -0.42
N TYR A 187 3.90 -18.43 -1.56
CA TYR A 187 2.45 -18.29 -1.61
C TYR A 187 1.74 -19.53 -1.08
N SER A 188 2.12 -20.74 -1.49
CA SER A 188 1.50 -21.98 -0.99
C SER A 188 1.77 -22.22 0.50
N VAL A 189 2.90 -21.74 1.02
CA VAL A 189 3.22 -21.83 2.45
C VAL A 189 2.31 -20.92 3.27
N TYR A 190 2.14 -19.67 2.86
CA TYR A 190 1.44 -18.65 3.64
C TYR A 190 -0.04 -18.47 3.28
N SER A 191 -0.54 -19.19 2.27
CA SER A 191 -1.98 -19.27 1.98
C SER A 191 -2.71 -20.31 2.84
N GLN A 192 -2.00 -21.00 3.72
CA GLN A 192 -2.57 -21.98 4.64
C GLN A 192 -3.34 -21.29 5.77
N GLU A 193 -4.21 -22.05 6.44
CA GLU A 193 -4.92 -21.55 7.61
C GLU A 193 -3.94 -21.11 8.70
N ASN A 194 -4.29 -20.01 9.37
CA ASN A 194 -3.52 -19.43 10.47
C ASN A 194 -2.11 -18.90 10.10
N ALA A 195 -1.83 -18.69 8.82
CA ALA A 195 -0.63 -18.01 8.33
C ALA A 195 -0.99 -16.71 7.58
N MET A 196 -0.03 -15.79 7.49
CA MET A 196 -0.15 -14.60 6.65
C MET A 196 1.23 -14.06 6.29
N TYR A 197 1.37 -13.58 5.05
CA TYR A 197 2.58 -12.90 4.58
C TYR A 197 2.24 -11.61 3.87
N TRP A 198 3.00 -10.55 4.17
CA TRP A 198 2.89 -9.26 3.50
C TRP A 198 4.13 -8.98 2.67
N VAL A 199 3.91 -8.40 1.49
CA VAL A 199 4.95 -7.85 0.64
C VAL A 199 4.90 -6.33 0.65
N ILE A 200 6.08 -5.73 0.54
CA ILE A 200 6.27 -4.31 0.29
C ILE A 200 6.58 -4.17 -1.19
N GLU A 201 5.67 -3.52 -1.90
CA GLU A 201 5.86 -3.16 -3.30
C GLU A 201 6.34 -1.72 -3.41
N TYR A 202 7.31 -1.50 -4.31
CA TYR A 202 7.83 -0.19 -4.65
C TYR A 202 8.13 -0.14 -6.14
N GLN A 203 7.53 0.82 -6.84
CA GLN A 203 7.64 0.96 -8.30
C GLN A 203 7.24 -0.29 -9.11
N GLY A 204 6.32 -1.11 -8.58
CA GLY A 204 5.85 -2.34 -9.20
C GLY A 204 6.70 -3.57 -8.91
N GLU A 205 7.72 -3.44 -8.06
CA GLU A 205 8.62 -4.53 -7.67
C GLU A 205 8.48 -4.84 -6.18
N VAL A 206 8.57 -6.11 -5.80
CA VAL A 206 8.66 -6.50 -4.39
C VAL A 206 10.05 -6.16 -3.88
N VAL A 207 10.10 -5.38 -2.79
CA VAL A 207 11.35 -4.87 -2.21
C VAL A 207 11.55 -5.26 -0.75
N GLY A 208 10.64 -6.07 -0.22
CA GLY A 208 10.70 -6.58 1.15
C GLY A 208 9.43 -7.31 1.53
N GLY A 209 9.44 -7.96 2.68
CA GLY A 209 8.28 -8.66 3.20
C GLY A 209 8.54 -9.31 4.55
N GLY A 210 7.49 -9.92 5.05
CA GLY A 210 7.52 -10.68 6.29
C GLY A 210 6.13 -11.15 6.67
N GLY A 211 6.08 -12.15 7.54
CA GLY A 211 4.82 -12.78 7.89
C GLY A 211 4.95 -13.67 9.12
N PHE A 212 3.90 -14.42 9.39
CA PHE A 212 3.91 -15.43 10.43
C PHE A 212 3.20 -16.70 9.98
N ALA A 213 3.55 -17.82 10.60
CA ALA A 213 2.89 -19.11 10.44
C ALA A 213 2.88 -19.87 11.78
N PRO A 214 2.16 -21.00 11.91
CA PRO A 214 2.19 -21.82 13.13
C PRO A 214 3.60 -22.27 13.50
N LEU A 215 3.95 -22.23 14.79
CA LEU A 215 5.22 -22.76 15.28
C LEU A 215 5.14 -24.29 15.41
N ALA A 216 6.06 -25.00 14.76
CA ALA A 216 6.15 -26.46 14.83
C ALA A 216 6.30 -26.94 16.30
N GLY A 217 5.49 -27.91 16.70
CA GLY A 217 5.48 -28.45 18.07
C GLY A 217 4.76 -27.57 19.11
N ARG A 218 4.22 -26.39 18.73
CA ARG A 218 3.46 -25.51 19.64
C ARG A 218 2.25 -24.86 18.96
N PRO A 219 1.07 -25.51 18.98
CA PRO A 219 -0.11 -25.07 18.21
C PRO A 219 -0.66 -23.69 18.62
N ASP A 220 -0.47 -23.28 19.89
CA ASP A 220 -0.96 -21.99 20.41
C ASP A 220 0.01 -20.82 20.15
N VAL A 221 1.12 -21.09 19.46
CA VAL A 221 2.19 -20.12 19.17
C VAL A 221 2.38 -19.99 17.66
N CYS A 222 2.49 -18.76 17.17
CA CYS A 222 2.92 -18.49 15.80
C CYS A 222 4.36 -17.98 15.78
N GLU A 223 5.11 -18.31 14.74
CA GLU A 223 6.44 -17.78 14.49
C GLU A 223 6.38 -16.62 13.51
N LEU A 224 6.94 -15.47 13.87
CA LEU A 224 7.22 -14.37 12.97
C LEU A 224 8.51 -14.69 12.20
N GLN A 225 8.40 -14.79 10.87
CA GLN A 225 9.46 -15.33 10.05
C GLN A 225 9.61 -14.62 8.70
N LYS A 226 10.76 -14.91 8.07
CA LYS A 226 11.17 -14.43 6.74
C LYS A 226 11.06 -12.90 6.59
N MET A 227 11.51 -12.19 7.63
CA MET A 227 11.55 -10.72 7.67
C MET A 227 12.74 -10.20 6.86
N TYR A 228 12.57 -9.99 5.54
CA TYR A 228 13.62 -9.57 4.62
C TYR A 228 13.28 -8.26 3.90
N PHE A 229 14.25 -7.37 3.79
CA PHE A 229 14.04 -5.99 3.35
C PHE A 229 15.24 -5.47 2.53
N LEU A 230 15.01 -5.05 1.28
CA LEU A 230 16.07 -4.41 0.49
C LEU A 230 16.47 -3.06 1.11
N LYS A 231 17.71 -2.62 0.86
CA LYS A 231 18.29 -1.37 1.41
C LYS A 231 17.38 -0.16 1.27
N GLN A 232 16.66 -0.05 0.17
CA GLN A 232 15.76 1.06 -0.14
C GLN A 232 14.57 1.20 0.82
N THR A 233 14.21 0.14 1.55
CA THR A 233 13.12 0.17 2.55
C THR A 233 13.58 0.65 3.95
N ARG A 234 14.89 0.83 4.17
CA ARG A 234 15.47 1.15 5.49
C ARG A 234 15.04 2.54 5.97
N GLY A 235 14.83 2.69 7.27
CA GLY A 235 14.46 3.97 7.89
C GLY A 235 12.98 4.38 7.72
N GLN A 236 12.18 3.61 6.97
CA GLN A 236 10.79 3.94 6.66
C GLN A 236 9.76 3.33 7.64
N GLY A 237 10.23 2.61 8.67
CA GLY A 237 9.35 1.95 9.66
C GLY A 237 8.51 0.80 9.10
N LEU A 238 8.81 0.29 7.90
CA LEU A 238 8.03 -0.73 7.21
C LEU A 238 8.04 -2.09 7.94
N ALA A 239 9.20 -2.52 8.42
CA ALA A 239 9.31 -3.72 9.26
C ALA A 239 8.41 -3.62 10.51
N LYS A 240 8.42 -2.46 11.18
CA LYS A 240 7.54 -2.20 12.34
C LYS A 240 6.06 -2.33 11.98
N ARG A 241 5.65 -1.87 10.79
CA ARG A 241 4.27 -1.99 10.30
C ARG A 241 3.88 -3.44 10.05
N ILE A 242 4.76 -4.24 9.43
CA ILE A 242 4.52 -5.67 9.22
C ILE A 242 4.34 -6.37 10.57
N VAL A 243 5.25 -6.19 11.52
CA VAL A 243 5.13 -6.83 12.85
C VAL A 243 3.83 -6.42 13.56
N ALA A 244 3.44 -5.15 13.51
CA ALA A 244 2.19 -4.70 14.11
C ALA A 244 0.95 -5.34 13.47
N LEU A 245 0.95 -5.53 12.14
CA LEU A 245 -0.11 -6.26 11.45
C LEU A 245 -0.11 -7.74 11.82
N SER A 246 1.07 -8.37 11.86
CA SER A 246 1.25 -9.76 12.29
C SER A 246 0.68 -9.99 13.68
N LEU A 247 1.07 -9.18 14.67
CA LEU A 247 0.59 -9.29 16.05
C LEU A 247 -0.93 -9.16 16.14
N LYS A 248 -1.50 -8.18 15.43
CA LYS A 248 -2.95 -7.94 15.42
C LYS A 248 -3.70 -9.13 14.82
N LEU A 249 -3.24 -9.65 13.68
CA LEU A 249 -3.91 -10.75 13.00
C LEU A 249 -3.73 -12.07 13.75
N ALA A 250 -2.53 -12.36 14.25
CA ALA A 250 -2.27 -13.56 15.04
C ALA A 250 -3.19 -13.63 16.27
N LYS A 251 -3.40 -12.51 16.97
CA LYS A 251 -4.36 -12.42 18.07
C LYS A 251 -5.79 -12.74 17.62
N GLN A 252 -6.20 -12.23 16.45
CA GLN A 252 -7.54 -12.51 15.89
C GLN A 252 -7.72 -13.98 15.51
N LEU A 253 -6.64 -14.65 15.11
CA LEU A 253 -6.61 -16.08 14.79
C LEU A 253 -6.51 -16.97 16.04
N GLY A 254 -6.45 -16.39 17.24
CA GLY A 254 -6.48 -17.12 18.51
C GLY A 254 -5.12 -17.55 19.06
N TYR A 255 -4.01 -17.14 18.42
CA TYR A 255 -2.68 -17.37 18.98
C TYR A 255 -2.50 -16.65 20.32
N GLN A 256 -1.83 -17.32 21.25
CA GLN A 256 -1.54 -16.78 22.58
C GLN A 256 -0.21 -16.03 22.61
N GLN A 257 0.76 -16.49 21.82
CA GLN A 257 2.10 -15.92 21.77
C GLN A 257 2.62 -15.88 20.34
N MET A 258 3.46 -14.88 20.07
CA MET A 258 4.26 -14.79 18.85
C MET A 258 5.72 -14.97 19.22
N TYR A 259 6.37 -15.92 18.56
CA TYR A 259 7.77 -16.30 18.71
C TYR A 259 8.59 -15.79 17.52
N LEU A 260 9.88 -15.58 17.70
CA LEU A 260 10.84 -15.37 16.60
C LEU A 260 12.23 -15.84 16.99
N GLU A 261 13.01 -16.16 15.96
CA GLU A 261 14.45 -16.40 16.06
C GLU A 261 15.21 -15.41 15.18
N THR A 262 16.38 -14.98 15.65
CA THR A 262 17.27 -14.10 14.91
C THR A 262 18.74 -14.34 15.30
N THR A 263 19.67 -13.71 14.59
CA THR A 263 21.11 -13.84 14.84
C THR A 263 21.63 -12.61 15.57
N GLU A 264 22.59 -12.75 16.50
CA GLU A 264 23.10 -11.63 17.31
C GLU A 264 23.68 -10.48 16.45
N CYS A 265 24.21 -10.82 15.27
CA CYS A 265 24.76 -9.85 14.33
C CYS A 265 23.70 -8.91 13.71
N LEU A 266 22.41 -9.19 13.89
CA LEU A 266 21.27 -8.38 13.41
C LEU A 266 20.74 -7.44 14.50
N GLY A 267 21.61 -6.72 15.20
CA GLY A 267 21.23 -5.85 16.33
C GLY A 267 20.15 -4.80 16.06
N ALA A 268 19.93 -4.39 14.80
CA ALA A 268 18.82 -3.51 14.43
C ALA A 268 17.44 -4.21 14.51
N ALA A 269 17.38 -5.51 14.18
CA ALA A 269 16.18 -6.31 14.28
C ALA A 269 15.84 -6.58 15.75
N ILE A 270 16.84 -6.94 16.58
CA ILE A 270 16.66 -7.16 18.02
C ILE A 270 16.04 -5.91 18.68
N LYS A 271 16.62 -4.73 18.48
CA LYS A 271 16.08 -3.47 19.01
C LYS A 271 14.65 -3.17 18.54
N LEU A 272 14.32 -3.53 17.29
CA LEU A 272 12.96 -3.38 16.77
C LEU A 272 11.98 -4.27 17.55
N TYR A 273 12.33 -5.54 17.77
CA TYR A 273 11.48 -6.49 18.47
C TYR A 273 11.34 -6.13 19.95
N GLU A 274 12.42 -5.75 20.63
CA GLU A 274 12.38 -5.23 22.00
C GLU A 274 11.45 -4.01 22.12
N ALA A 275 11.55 -3.05 21.19
CA ALA A 275 10.69 -1.87 21.17
C ALA A 275 9.21 -2.19 20.88
N LEU A 276 8.94 -3.35 20.29
CA LEU A 276 7.59 -3.89 20.09
C LEU A 276 7.14 -4.79 21.24
N GLY A 277 7.98 -4.95 22.27
CA GLY A 277 7.72 -5.70 23.49
C GLY A 277 7.79 -7.21 23.30
N PHE A 278 8.71 -7.68 22.46
CA PHE A 278 9.22 -9.04 22.54
C PHE A 278 10.28 -9.12 23.64
N GLU A 279 10.28 -10.23 24.35
CA GLU A 279 11.20 -10.51 25.45
C GLU A 279 12.16 -11.65 25.04
N HIS A 280 13.41 -11.55 25.46
CA HIS A 280 14.42 -12.58 25.21
C HIS A 280 14.08 -13.86 26.00
N LEU A 281 14.36 -15.02 25.38
CA LEU A 281 14.16 -16.34 25.97
C LEU A 281 15.50 -17.00 26.30
N GLU A 282 15.51 -17.85 27.32
CA GLU A 282 16.70 -18.63 27.71
C GLU A 282 17.02 -19.76 26.71
N SER A 283 16.00 -20.23 25.97
CA SER A 283 16.14 -21.29 24.98
C SER A 283 15.10 -21.14 23.87
N ALA A 284 15.45 -21.63 22.66
CA ALA A 284 14.54 -21.71 21.53
C ALA A 284 13.28 -22.55 21.84
N TRP A 285 12.19 -22.24 21.15
CA TRP A 285 10.92 -22.95 21.26
C TRP A 285 10.57 -23.69 19.97
N GLY A 286 9.85 -24.80 20.11
CA GLY A 286 9.34 -25.57 18.98
C GLY A 286 10.39 -26.46 18.33
N GLU A 287 10.02 -27.02 17.20
CA GLU A 287 10.87 -27.90 16.38
C GLU A 287 11.26 -27.16 15.08
N THR A 288 11.94 -26.02 15.23
CA THR A 288 12.22 -25.09 14.12
C THR A 288 13.33 -25.57 13.17
N GLY A 289 14.22 -26.44 13.64
CA GLY A 289 15.36 -26.93 12.85
C GLY A 289 16.40 -25.86 12.51
N HIS A 290 16.32 -24.68 13.15
CA HIS A 290 17.25 -23.57 12.95
C HIS A 290 18.39 -23.63 13.97
N ASP A 291 19.41 -24.44 13.70
CA ASP A 291 20.57 -24.56 14.61
C ASP A 291 21.52 -23.33 14.57
N ALA A 292 21.25 -22.36 13.69
CA ALA A 292 22.13 -21.22 13.41
C ALA A 292 21.66 -19.88 14.01
N CYS A 293 20.48 -19.83 14.64
CA CYS A 293 19.97 -18.60 15.27
C CYS A 293 20.28 -18.60 16.77
N GLU A 294 20.98 -17.57 17.22
CA GLU A 294 21.48 -17.46 18.60
C GLU A 294 20.47 -16.78 19.55
N VAL A 295 19.55 -15.98 19.00
CA VAL A 295 18.62 -15.15 19.78
C VAL A 295 17.20 -15.61 19.54
N ALA A 296 16.53 -16.06 20.61
CA ALA A 296 15.12 -16.41 20.63
C ALA A 296 14.33 -15.36 21.43
N MET A 297 13.19 -14.91 20.90
CA MET A 297 12.33 -13.94 21.59
C MET A 297 10.85 -14.33 21.44
N ALA A 298 10.02 -13.94 22.42
CA ALA A 298 8.58 -14.11 22.32
C ALA A 298 7.80 -12.93 22.90
N LYS A 299 6.54 -12.81 22.47
CA LYS A 299 5.58 -11.82 22.94
C LYS A 299 4.21 -12.46 23.16
N THR A 300 3.59 -12.18 24.30
CA THR A 300 2.17 -12.53 24.55
C THR A 300 1.24 -11.57 23.79
N LEU A 301 0.19 -12.11 23.16
CA LEU A 301 -0.69 -11.41 22.20
C LEU A 301 -1.91 -10.71 22.80
#